data_AF-A0A093X943-F1
#
_entry.id   AF-A0A093X943-F1
#
_cell.length_a   1.000
_cell.length_b   1.000
_cell.length_c   1.000
_cell.angle_alpha   90.00
_cell.angle_beta   90.00
_cell.angle_gamma   90.00
#
_symmetry.space_group_name_H-M   'P 1'
#
loop_
_entity.id
_entity.type
_entity.pdbx_description
1 polymer ?
#
loop_
_entity_poly.entity_id
_entity_poly.type
_entity_poly.pdbx_seq_one_letter_code
_entity_poly.pdbx_strand_id
1 'polypeptide(L)'
;MWQLSFEGAAIGDGLEDEYDVIPLFTQLLRLSPKEKTTRLLVSTLYNLISGNPKSLLPAAALVRLPTLLQNVTGRHLTDPDLIEDLTALSELLEEHTKTQTTFDQYAAEVESGHLRWSPPHRNTVFWAENARRILEHNNGHLPKKLAEIIAKPWDNDKQVLAIVCNDVGCLVKEVPEKRQQLERLGLKTRIMELMAEPDESVRWESLRAVGEWLRYSFETK
;
A
#
# COMPACT_ATOMS: atom_id res chain seq x y z
N MET A 1 -10.65 20.87 -20.17
CA MET A 1 -10.23 19.69 -19.39
C MET A 1 -11.19 18.52 -19.54
N TRP A 2 -12.41 18.54 -19.00
CA TRP A 2 -13.34 17.39 -19.14
C TRP A 2 -13.53 16.94 -20.60
N GLN A 3 -13.79 17.87 -21.54
CA GLN A 3 -13.90 17.51 -22.96
C GLN A 3 -12.62 16.89 -23.55
N LEU A 4 -11.44 17.33 -23.09
CA LEU A 4 -10.17 16.76 -23.55
C LEU A 4 -9.95 15.36 -23.01
N SER A 5 -10.49 15.05 -21.83
CA SER A 5 -10.29 13.74 -21.18
C SER A 5 -10.86 12.56 -21.97
N PHE A 6 -11.79 12.79 -22.90
CA PHE A 6 -12.29 11.76 -23.81
C PHE A 6 -11.19 11.23 -24.75
N GLU A 7 -10.18 12.04 -25.05
CA GLU A 7 -8.96 11.62 -25.75
C GLU A 7 -7.87 11.15 -24.75
N GLY A 8 -8.30 10.67 -23.58
CA GLY A 8 -7.44 10.33 -22.45
C GLY A 8 -6.29 9.43 -22.85
N ALA A 9 -6.53 8.40 -23.65
CA ALA A 9 -5.50 7.48 -24.16
C ALA A 9 -4.35 8.18 -24.92
N ALA A 10 -4.60 9.34 -25.54
CA ALA A 10 -3.59 10.08 -26.29
C ALA A 10 -2.86 11.13 -25.44
N ILE A 11 -3.53 11.72 -24.45
CA ILE A 11 -3.03 12.89 -23.72
C ILE A 11 -2.73 12.63 -22.24
N GLY A 12 -3.21 11.52 -21.67
CA GLY A 12 -3.22 11.29 -20.23
C GLY A 12 -1.82 11.23 -19.62
N ASP A 13 -0.90 10.50 -20.26
CA ASP A 13 0.48 10.40 -19.79
C ASP A 13 1.19 11.77 -19.83
N GLY A 14 1.06 12.49 -20.94
CA GLY A 14 1.66 13.83 -21.07
C GLY A 14 1.07 14.85 -20.09
N LEU A 15 -0.24 14.76 -19.78
CA LEU A 15 -0.87 15.62 -18.79
C LEU A 15 -0.40 15.33 -17.37
N GLU A 16 -0.16 14.06 -17.03
CA GLU A 16 0.41 13.70 -15.73
C GLU A 16 1.87 14.15 -15.62
N ASP A 17 2.69 13.82 -16.63
CA ASP A 17 4.13 14.12 -16.63
C ASP A 17 4.43 15.63 -16.58
N GLU A 18 3.64 16.46 -17.28
CA GLU A 18 3.87 17.91 -17.34
C GLU A 18 3.17 18.70 -16.23
N TYR A 19 2.02 18.22 -15.72
CA TYR A 19 1.13 19.04 -14.88
C TYR A 19 0.63 18.36 -13.60
N ASP A 20 1.07 17.14 -13.28
CA ASP A 20 0.60 16.40 -12.11
C ASP A 20 -0.95 16.37 -12.03
N VAL A 21 -1.60 16.08 -13.16
CA VAL A 21 -3.05 16.22 -13.33
C VAL A 21 -3.83 15.36 -12.34
N ILE A 22 -3.36 14.17 -12.02
CA ILE A 22 -4.00 13.24 -11.06
C ILE A 22 -3.94 13.80 -9.64
N PRO A 23 -2.78 14.20 -9.08
CA PRO A 23 -2.70 14.93 -7.81
C PRO A 23 -3.60 16.17 -7.78
N LEU A 24 -3.56 17.01 -8.82
CA LEU A 24 -4.33 18.24 -8.90
C LEU A 24 -5.84 17.97 -8.83
N PHE A 25 -6.35 17.07 -9.67
CA PHE A 25 -7.78 16.75 -9.71
C PHE A 25 -8.24 16.03 -8.42
N THR A 26 -7.38 15.21 -7.82
CA THR A 26 -7.66 14.58 -6.51
C THR A 26 -7.80 15.65 -5.41
N GLN A 27 -6.97 16.68 -5.42
CA GLN A 27 -7.09 17.80 -4.49
C GLN A 27 -8.36 18.61 -4.73
N LEU A 28 -8.70 18.92 -5.99
CA LEU A 28 -9.93 19.62 -6.35
C LEU A 28 -11.17 18.83 -5.92
N LEU A 29 -11.16 17.51 -6.09
CA LEU A 29 -12.25 16.62 -5.70
C LEU A 29 -12.48 16.65 -4.19
N ARG A 30 -11.40 16.72 -3.40
CA ARG A 30 -11.47 16.85 -1.94
C ARG A 30 -12.15 18.15 -1.51
N LEU A 31 -11.89 19.24 -2.22
CA LEU A 31 -12.43 20.56 -1.92
C LEU A 31 -13.83 20.79 -2.50
N SER A 32 -14.28 19.94 -3.43
CA SER A 32 -15.55 20.12 -4.13
C SER A 32 -16.77 19.89 -3.21
N PRO A 33 -17.58 20.94 -2.95
CA PRO A 33 -18.80 20.81 -2.16
C PRO A 33 -20.05 20.59 -3.02
N LYS A 34 -19.97 20.90 -4.33
CA LYS A 34 -21.11 20.88 -5.25
C LYS A 34 -21.07 19.63 -6.12
N GLU A 35 -22.19 18.92 -6.18
CA GLU A 35 -22.34 17.68 -6.95
C GLU A 35 -21.98 17.85 -8.42
N LYS A 36 -22.37 18.95 -9.07
CA LYS A 36 -22.00 19.23 -10.48
C LYS A 36 -20.49 19.33 -10.71
N THR A 37 -19.76 19.91 -9.76
CA THR A 37 -18.30 20.02 -9.85
C THR A 37 -17.66 18.66 -9.59
N THR A 38 -18.17 17.92 -8.61
CA THR A 38 -17.74 16.54 -8.31
C THR A 38 -17.94 15.63 -9.54
N ARG A 39 -19.08 15.71 -10.23
CA ARG A 39 -19.36 14.97 -11.47
C ARG A 39 -18.29 15.23 -12.53
N LEU A 40 -17.98 16.49 -12.81
CA LEU A 40 -16.96 16.83 -13.81
C LEU A 40 -15.56 16.32 -13.41
N LEU A 41 -15.20 16.40 -12.13
CA LEU A 41 -13.89 15.96 -11.65
C LEU A 41 -13.76 14.43 -11.70
N VAL A 42 -14.77 13.70 -11.22
CA VAL A 42 -14.80 12.23 -11.24
C VAL A 42 -14.80 11.72 -12.68
N SER A 43 -15.64 12.28 -13.55
CA SER A 43 -15.69 11.92 -14.97
C SER A 43 -14.36 12.20 -15.69
N THR A 44 -13.71 13.33 -15.40
CA THR A 44 -12.39 13.64 -15.96
C THR A 44 -11.33 12.64 -15.50
N LEU A 45 -11.29 12.32 -14.19
CA LEU A 45 -10.37 11.33 -13.64
C LEU A 45 -10.62 9.94 -14.25
N TYR A 46 -11.88 9.53 -14.36
CA TYR A 46 -12.27 8.26 -14.95
C TYR A 46 -11.81 8.14 -16.40
N ASN A 47 -12.09 9.13 -17.25
CA ASN A 47 -11.69 9.10 -18.65
C ASN A 47 -10.16 9.07 -18.85
N LEU A 48 -9.40 9.82 -18.04
CA LEU A 48 -7.93 9.80 -18.11
C LEU A 48 -7.37 8.44 -17.67
N ILE A 49 -7.80 7.95 -16.51
CA ILE A 49 -7.28 6.73 -15.90
C ILE A 49 -7.70 5.48 -16.70
N SER A 50 -8.94 5.41 -17.18
CA SER A 50 -9.41 4.31 -18.05
C SER A 50 -8.69 4.29 -19.39
N GLY A 51 -8.28 5.45 -19.91
CA GLY A 51 -7.48 5.56 -21.13
C GLY A 51 -6.04 5.06 -20.98
N ASN A 52 -5.39 5.33 -19.84
CA ASN A 52 -4.01 4.92 -19.55
C ASN A 52 -3.88 4.27 -18.16
N PRO A 53 -4.46 3.08 -17.95
CA PRO A 53 -4.49 2.47 -16.63
C PRO A 53 -3.09 2.13 -16.11
N LYS A 54 -2.18 1.68 -16.98
CA LYS A 54 -0.85 1.21 -16.58
C LYS A 54 0.04 2.31 -15.96
N SER A 55 -0.07 3.53 -16.47
CA SER A 55 0.73 4.68 -16.05
C SER A 55 0.04 5.48 -14.95
N LEU A 56 -1.27 5.70 -15.06
CA LEU A 56 -2.01 6.62 -14.19
C LEU A 56 -2.58 5.96 -12.93
N LEU A 57 -2.81 4.64 -12.91
CA LEU A 57 -3.26 3.95 -11.69
C LEU A 57 -2.25 4.01 -10.54
N PRO A 58 -0.93 3.81 -10.79
CA PRO A 58 0.08 4.05 -9.76
C PRO A 58 0.02 5.46 -9.18
N ALA A 59 -0.08 6.48 -10.03
CA ALA A 59 -0.19 7.88 -9.58
C ALA A 59 -1.44 8.12 -8.73
N ALA A 60 -2.59 7.61 -9.17
CA ALA A 60 -3.86 7.69 -8.45
C ALA A 60 -3.81 6.99 -7.07
N ALA A 61 -3.13 5.85 -6.97
CA ALA A 61 -2.93 5.15 -5.71
C ALA A 61 -2.08 5.95 -4.73
N LEU A 62 -0.98 6.57 -5.21
CA LEU A 62 -0.06 7.37 -4.39
C LEU A 62 -0.75 8.59 -3.75
N VAL A 63 -1.67 9.24 -4.46
CA VAL A 63 -2.40 10.42 -3.96
C VAL A 63 -3.60 10.07 -3.07
N ARG A 64 -3.79 8.79 -2.74
CA ARG A 64 -4.91 8.27 -1.94
C ARG A 64 -6.28 8.56 -2.55
N LEU A 65 -6.37 8.52 -3.88
CA LEU A 65 -7.65 8.64 -4.59
C LEU A 65 -8.67 7.56 -4.15
N PRO A 66 -8.31 6.27 -3.95
CA PRO A 66 -9.29 5.25 -3.53
C PRO A 66 -10.00 5.60 -2.21
N THR A 67 -9.25 6.06 -1.20
CA THR A 67 -9.83 6.50 0.08
C THR A 67 -10.70 7.74 -0.08
N LEU A 68 -10.33 8.66 -0.97
CA LEU A 68 -11.15 9.84 -1.26
C LEU A 68 -12.47 9.45 -1.93
N LEU A 69 -12.46 8.51 -2.88
CA LEU A 69 -13.68 8.06 -3.55
C LEU A 69 -14.63 7.38 -2.56
N GLN A 70 -14.13 6.53 -1.64
CA GLN A 70 -14.96 5.96 -0.56
C GLN A 70 -15.68 7.05 0.26
N ASN A 71 -14.99 8.14 0.58
CA ASN A 71 -15.60 9.27 1.29
C ASN A 71 -16.63 10.03 0.43
N VAL A 72 -16.47 10.06 -0.90
CA VAL A 72 -17.42 10.68 -1.82
C VAL A 72 -18.66 9.78 -1.98
N THR A 73 -18.48 8.46 -2.09
CA THR A 73 -19.56 7.46 -2.18
C THR A 73 -20.44 7.46 -0.92
N GLY A 74 -19.87 7.75 0.26
CA GLY A 74 -20.63 7.88 1.50
C GLY A 74 -21.54 9.11 1.57
N ARG A 75 -21.49 10.02 0.59
CA ARG A 75 -22.37 11.21 0.51
C ARG A 75 -23.70 10.84 -0.16
N HIS A 76 -24.74 11.62 0.11
CA HIS A 76 -26.00 11.50 -0.61
C HIS A 76 -25.88 12.13 -2.02
N LEU A 77 -25.61 11.30 -3.02
CA LEU A 77 -25.53 11.65 -4.44
C LEU A 77 -26.84 11.27 -5.13
N THR A 78 -27.29 12.10 -6.07
CA THR A 78 -28.56 11.93 -6.82
C THR A 78 -28.37 11.90 -8.33
N ASP A 79 -27.23 12.41 -8.82
CA ASP A 79 -26.87 12.43 -10.23
C ASP A 79 -26.44 11.02 -10.70
N PRO A 80 -27.17 10.41 -11.65
CA PRO A 80 -26.91 9.04 -12.08
C PRO A 80 -25.57 8.90 -12.81
N ASP A 81 -25.19 9.87 -13.64
CA ASP A 81 -23.92 9.86 -14.39
C ASP A 81 -22.74 9.92 -13.41
N LEU A 82 -22.84 10.75 -12.36
CA LEU A 82 -21.82 10.80 -11.31
C LEU A 82 -21.70 9.46 -10.58
N ILE A 83 -22.81 8.81 -10.23
CA ILE A 83 -22.80 7.53 -9.52
C ILE A 83 -22.17 6.45 -10.39
N GLU A 84 -22.48 6.42 -11.69
CA GLU A 84 -21.91 5.48 -12.65
C GLU A 84 -20.39 5.67 -12.76
N ASP A 85 -19.92 6.89 -13.07
CA ASP A 85 -18.48 7.18 -13.20
C ASP A 85 -17.72 6.92 -11.88
N LEU A 86 -18.33 7.26 -10.74
CA LEU A 86 -17.75 7.01 -9.42
C LEU A 86 -17.60 5.53 -9.13
N THR A 87 -18.61 4.73 -9.49
CA THR A 87 -18.59 3.27 -9.31
C THR A 87 -17.53 2.65 -10.21
N ALA A 88 -17.53 2.98 -11.50
CA ALA A 88 -16.57 2.46 -12.46
C ALA A 88 -15.12 2.82 -12.09
N LEU A 89 -14.87 4.07 -11.69
CA LEU A 89 -13.54 4.48 -11.24
C LEU A 89 -13.11 3.78 -9.95
N SER A 90 -14.04 3.57 -9.01
CA SER A 90 -13.75 2.87 -7.76
C SER A 90 -13.41 1.40 -8.00
N GLU A 91 -14.17 0.71 -8.87
CA GLU A 91 -13.92 -0.67 -9.28
C GLU A 91 -12.55 -0.82 -9.95
N LEU A 92 -12.21 0.09 -10.87
CA LEU A 92 -10.93 0.08 -11.58
C LEU A 92 -9.74 0.25 -10.62
N LEU A 93 -9.85 1.15 -9.64
CA LEU A 93 -8.84 1.32 -8.58
C LEU A 93 -8.77 0.13 -7.62
N GLU A 94 -9.91 -0.50 -7.31
CA GLU A 94 -9.96 -1.69 -6.46
C GLU A 94 -9.34 -2.90 -7.16
N GLU A 95 -9.62 -3.12 -8.45
CA GLU A 95 -9.00 -4.16 -9.26
C GLU A 95 -7.48 -3.97 -9.33
N HIS A 96 -7.02 -2.75 -9.59
CA HIS A 96 -5.60 -2.43 -9.56
C HIS A 96 -5.00 -2.76 -8.18
N THR A 97 -5.66 -2.36 -7.10
CA THR A 97 -5.19 -2.66 -5.75
C THR A 97 -5.10 -4.17 -5.52
N LYS A 98 -6.10 -4.95 -5.95
CA LYS A 98 -6.11 -6.41 -5.84
C LYS A 98 -4.93 -7.03 -6.59
N THR A 99 -4.68 -6.61 -7.83
CA THR A 99 -3.52 -7.09 -8.61
C THR A 99 -2.20 -6.70 -7.97
N GLN A 100 -2.14 -5.53 -7.32
CA GLN A 100 -0.95 -5.06 -6.61
C GLN A 100 -0.74 -5.71 -5.22
N THR A 101 -1.76 -6.38 -4.67
CA THR A 101 -1.70 -7.09 -3.37
C THR A 101 -1.40 -8.58 -3.52
N THR A 102 -0.69 -9.00 -4.58
CA THR A 102 -0.42 -10.42 -4.82
C THR A 102 0.80 -10.91 -4.04
N PHE A 103 0.79 -12.20 -3.68
CA PHE A 103 1.94 -12.86 -3.06
C PHE A 103 3.21 -12.73 -3.92
N ASP A 104 3.07 -12.90 -5.25
CA ASP A 104 4.22 -12.89 -6.15
C ASP A 104 4.86 -11.50 -6.24
N GLN A 105 4.06 -10.43 -6.17
CA GLN A 105 4.60 -9.08 -6.11
C GLN A 105 5.34 -8.81 -4.79
N TYR A 106 4.76 -9.19 -3.65
CA TYR A 106 5.45 -9.09 -2.37
C TYR A 106 6.76 -9.90 -2.37
N ALA A 107 6.73 -11.13 -2.88
CA ALA A 107 7.91 -11.99 -2.96
C ALA A 107 9.00 -11.36 -3.86
N ALA A 108 8.63 -10.79 -5.00
CA ALA A 108 9.56 -10.09 -5.90
C ALA A 108 10.15 -8.83 -5.26
N GLU A 109 9.33 -8.05 -4.53
CA GLU A 109 9.78 -6.86 -3.81
C GLU A 109 10.79 -7.23 -2.70
N VAL A 110 10.48 -8.24 -1.89
CA VAL A 110 11.40 -8.77 -0.87
C VAL A 110 12.69 -9.31 -1.51
N GLU A 111 12.61 -9.98 -2.65
CA GLU A 111 13.80 -10.50 -3.34
C GLU A 111 14.72 -9.37 -3.81
N SER A 112 14.15 -8.26 -4.28
CA SER A 112 14.89 -7.07 -4.70
C SER A 112 15.62 -6.38 -3.54
N GLY A 113 15.12 -6.57 -2.31
CA GLY A 113 15.60 -5.94 -1.09
C GLY A 113 15.28 -4.45 -0.92
N HIS A 114 14.66 -3.79 -1.92
CA HIS A 114 14.32 -2.37 -1.88
C HIS A 114 12.82 -2.21 -1.62
N LEU A 115 12.44 -2.33 -0.35
CA LEU A 115 11.03 -2.26 0.03
C LEU A 115 10.47 -0.84 -0.07
N ARG A 116 9.26 -0.70 -0.58
CA ARG A 116 8.49 0.54 -0.61
C ARG A 116 7.14 0.31 0.05
N TRP A 117 6.54 1.38 0.55
CA TRP A 117 5.18 1.29 1.08
C TRP A 117 4.20 1.01 -0.06
N SER A 118 3.94 -0.27 -0.30
CA SER A 118 3.02 -0.80 -1.29
C SER A 118 1.80 -1.46 -0.61
N PRO A 119 0.70 -1.73 -1.34
CA PRO A 119 -0.50 -2.33 -0.78
C PRO A 119 -0.30 -3.62 0.04
N PRO A 120 0.56 -4.60 -0.34
CA PRO A 120 0.83 -5.80 0.47
C PRO A 120 1.21 -5.51 1.93
N HIS A 121 2.10 -4.54 2.16
CA HIS A 121 2.62 -4.22 3.49
C HIS A 121 1.56 -3.63 4.45
N ARG A 122 0.49 -3.06 3.90
CA ARG A 122 -0.57 -2.38 4.68
C ARG A 122 -1.89 -3.15 4.75
N ASN A 123 -2.09 -4.14 3.87
CA ASN A 123 -3.35 -4.85 3.76
C ASN A 123 -3.42 -6.01 4.76
N THR A 124 -4.33 -5.92 5.74
CA THR A 124 -4.52 -6.97 6.74
C THR A 124 -5.06 -8.27 6.15
N VAL A 125 -5.88 -8.20 5.09
CA VAL A 125 -6.42 -9.38 4.39
C VAL A 125 -5.28 -10.13 3.70
N PHE A 126 -4.35 -9.40 3.06
CA PHE A 126 -3.16 -10.01 2.46
C PHE A 126 -2.38 -10.85 3.47
N TRP A 127 -2.12 -10.31 4.67
CA TRP A 127 -1.38 -11.02 5.70
C TRP A 127 -2.14 -12.22 6.26
N ALA A 128 -3.45 -12.08 6.50
CA ALA A 128 -4.28 -13.20 6.96
C ALA A 128 -4.27 -14.38 5.97
N GLU A 129 -4.25 -14.11 4.66
CA GLU A 129 -4.24 -15.13 3.61
C GLU A 129 -2.84 -15.70 3.35
N ASN A 130 -1.79 -14.87 3.40
CA ASN A 130 -0.47 -15.21 2.87
C ASN A 130 0.62 -15.42 3.92
N ALA A 131 0.45 -15.03 5.19
CA ALA A 131 1.52 -15.08 6.18
C ALA A 131 2.11 -16.49 6.37
N ARG A 132 1.26 -17.53 6.45
CA ARG A 132 1.73 -18.92 6.55
C ARG A 132 2.50 -19.35 5.30
N ARG A 133 2.01 -18.99 4.11
CA ARG A 133 2.70 -19.23 2.83
C ARG A 133 4.05 -18.54 2.79
N ILE A 134 4.15 -17.28 3.22
CA ILE A 134 5.40 -16.50 3.28
C ILE A 134 6.45 -17.22 4.15
N LEU A 135 6.06 -17.73 5.33
CA LEU A 135 6.97 -18.41 6.25
C LEU A 135 7.47 -19.76 5.72
N GLU A 136 6.68 -20.44 4.89
CA GLU A 136 6.97 -21.78 4.37
C GLU A 136 7.62 -21.76 2.98
N HIS A 137 7.41 -20.68 2.21
CA HIS A 137 7.84 -20.58 0.82
C HIS A 137 9.34 -20.85 0.67
N ASN A 138 9.68 -21.79 -0.22
CA ASN A 138 11.04 -22.20 -0.52
C ASN A 138 11.89 -22.46 0.75
N ASN A 139 11.32 -23.18 1.73
CA ASN A 139 11.96 -23.50 3.00
C ASN A 139 12.36 -22.25 3.81
N GLY A 140 11.42 -21.31 3.91
CA GLY A 140 11.58 -20.05 4.62
C GLY A 140 12.54 -19.08 3.94
N HIS A 141 12.55 -19.03 2.61
CA HIS A 141 13.40 -18.13 1.84
C HIS A 141 13.08 -16.66 2.14
N LEU A 142 11.79 -16.29 2.10
CA LEU A 142 11.37 -14.89 2.31
C LEU A 142 11.74 -14.37 3.71
N PRO A 143 11.48 -15.11 4.82
CA PRO A 143 11.95 -14.69 6.14
C PRO A 143 13.48 -14.53 6.25
N LYS A 144 14.26 -15.41 5.60
CA LYS A 144 15.73 -15.26 5.55
C LYS A 144 16.12 -13.99 4.81
N LYS A 145 15.44 -13.70 3.69
CA LYS A 145 15.66 -12.48 2.93
C LYS A 145 15.33 -11.22 3.73
N LEU A 146 14.23 -11.22 4.47
CA LEU A 146 13.89 -10.14 5.41
C LEU A 146 15.00 -9.94 6.47
N ALA A 147 15.58 -11.03 6.98
CA ALA A 147 16.71 -10.97 7.91
C ALA A 147 17.97 -10.36 7.27
N GLU A 148 18.24 -10.67 6.00
CA GLU A 148 19.33 -10.03 5.23
C GLU A 148 19.07 -8.54 4.99
N ILE A 149 17.83 -8.15 4.71
CA ILE A 149 17.46 -6.74 4.46
C ILE A 149 17.66 -5.91 5.74
N ILE A 150 17.11 -6.35 6.87
CA ILE A 150 17.16 -5.58 8.14
C ILE A 150 18.57 -5.50 8.75
N ALA A 151 19.47 -6.41 8.37
CA ALA A 151 20.87 -6.38 8.79
C ALA A 151 21.69 -5.28 8.09
N LYS A 152 21.21 -4.72 6.98
CA LYS A 152 21.89 -3.63 6.27
C LYS A 152 21.61 -2.27 6.95
N PRO A 153 22.55 -1.30 6.86
CA PRO A 153 22.44 -0.03 7.59
C PRO A 153 21.40 0.96 7.01
N TRP A 154 21.04 0.84 5.72
CA TRP A 154 20.02 1.66 5.02
C TRP A 154 20.09 3.17 5.33
N ASP A 155 21.30 3.74 5.37
CA ASP A 155 21.51 5.12 5.81
C ASP A 155 20.80 6.16 4.93
N ASN A 156 20.66 5.86 3.64
CA ASN A 156 19.98 6.72 2.67
C ASN A 156 18.50 6.37 2.46
N ASP A 157 17.98 5.29 3.08
CA ASP A 157 16.62 4.81 2.86
C ASP A 157 16.05 4.07 4.08
N LYS A 158 15.92 4.79 5.20
CA LYS A 158 15.46 4.24 6.49
C LYS A 158 14.04 3.67 6.42
N GLN A 159 13.24 4.04 5.41
CA GLN A 159 11.89 3.49 5.22
C GLN A 159 11.90 1.97 5.02
N VAL A 160 12.95 1.42 4.41
CA VAL A 160 13.09 -0.03 4.24
C VAL A 160 13.09 -0.74 5.59
N LEU A 161 13.79 -0.19 6.60
CA LEU A 161 13.80 -0.74 7.96
C LEU A 161 12.42 -0.69 8.61
N ALA A 162 11.70 0.41 8.44
CA ALA A 162 10.33 0.55 8.96
C ALA A 162 9.39 -0.50 8.36
N ILE A 163 9.49 -0.75 7.05
CA ILE A 163 8.66 -1.73 6.34
C ILE A 163 9.01 -3.15 6.80
N VAL A 164 10.29 -3.52 6.92
CA VAL A 164 10.65 -4.86 7.43
C VAL A 164 10.13 -5.05 8.86
N CYS A 165 10.24 -4.06 9.74
CA CYS A 165 9.68 -4.13 11.09
C CYS A 165 8.17 -4.39 11.06
N ASN A 166 7.43 -3.63 10.24
CA ASN A 166 6.00 -3.81 10.03
C ASN A 166 5.66 -5.24 9.59
N ASP A 167 6.33 -5.73 8.55
CA ASP A 167 6.07 -7.04 7.93
C ASP A 167 6.32 -8.19 8.90
N VAL A 168 7.45 -8.13 9.62
CA VAL A 168 7.76 -9.17 10.61
C VAL A 168 6.77 -9.13 11.78
N GLY A 169 6.32 -7.93 12.20
CA GLY A 169 5.23 -7.79 13.16
C GLY A 169 3.94 -8.45 12.68
N CYS A 170 3.56 -8.25 11.42
CA CYS A 170 2.41 -8.91 10.79
C CYS A 170 2.57 -10.44 10.76
N LEU A 171 3.75 -10.96 10.41
CA LEU A 171 4.01 -12.41 10.43
C LEU A 171 3.85 -13.02 11.82
N VAL A 172 4.32 -12.33 12.87
CA VAL A 172 4.19 -12.78 14.26
C VAL A 172 2.73 -12.78 14.70
N LYS A 173 1.97 -11.75 14.31
CA LYS A 173 0.55 -11.61 14.64
C LYS A 173 -0.30 -12.68 13.97
N GLU A 174 -0.10 -12.92 12.67
CA GLU A 174 -0.94 -13.84 11.90
C GLU A 174 -0.54 -15.32 12.09
N VAL A 175 0.74 -15.61 12.39
CA VAL A 175 1.25 -16.98 12.56
C VAL A 175 2.10 -17.08 13.84
N PRO A 176 1.50 -16.88 15.03
CA PRO A 176 2.23 -16.82 16.30
C PRO A 176 2.95 -18.14 16.63
N GLU A 177 2.44 -19.29 16.16
CA GLU A 177 3.05 -20.60 16.35
C GLU A 177 4.44 -20.74 15.68
N LYS A 178 4.72 -19.91 14.65
CA LYS A 178 5.99 -19.91 13.92
C LYS A 178 6.95 -18.80 14.35
N ARG A 179 6.63 -18.01 15.37
CA ARG A 179 7.50 -16.93 15.87
C ARG A 179 8.93 -17.38 16.19
N GLN A 180 9.11 -18.61 16.67
CA GLN A 180 10.44 -19.17 16.98
C GLN A 180 11.32 -19.29 15.73
N GLN A 181 10.73 -19.50 14.55
CA GLN A 181 11.46 -19.50 13.28
C GLN A 181 12.08 -18.13 13.02
N LEU A 182 11.34 -17.05 13.27
CA LEU A 182 11.80 -15.67 13.11
C LEU A 182 12.85 -15.30 14.16
N GLU A 183 12.70 -15.79 15.39
CA GLU A 183 13.69 -15.61 16.45
C GLU A 183 15.03 -16.29 16.11
N ARG A 184 15.00 -17.51 15.56
CA ARG A 184 16.22 -18.22 15.11
C ARG A 184 16.94 -17.51 13.97
N LEU A 185 16.24 -16.68 13.20
CA LEU A 185 16.83 -15.84 12.16
C LEU A 185 17.41 -14.52 12.70
N GLY A 186 17.31 -14.27 14.02
CA GLY A 186 17.83 -13.06 14.65
C GLY A 186 16.94 -11.82 14.48
N LEU A 187 15.77 -11.94 13.84
CA LEU A 187 14.88 -10.81 13.55
C LEU A 187 14.41 -10.10 14.82
N LYS A 188 14.05 -10.86 15.86
CA LYS A 188 13.61 -10.28 17.14
C LYS A 188 14.67 -9.39 17.77
N THR A 189 15.90 -9.90 17.87
CA THR A 189 17.02 -9.14 18.44
C THR A 189 17.28 -7.88 17.62
N ARG A 190 17.31 -8.01 16.29
CA ARG A 190 17.55 -6.86 15.41
C ARG A 190 16.47 -5.80 15.51
N ILE A 191 15.20 -6.19 15.57
CA ILE A 191 14.07 -5.25 15.73
C ILE A 191 14.14 -4.56 17.10
N MET A 192 14.55 -5.26 18.17
CA MET A 192 14.74 -4.65 19.47
C MET A 192 15.83 -3.57 19.47
N GLU A 193 16.91 -3.75 18.71
CA GLU A 193 17.93 -2.72 18.51
C GLU A 193 17.36 -1.48 17.81
N LEU A 194 16.49 -1.69 16.80
CA LEU A 194 15.88 -0.59 16.02
C LEU A 194 14.87 0.26 16.81
N MET A 195 14.44 -0.19 18.00
CA MET A 195 13.63 0.64 18.91
C MET A 195 14.38 1.90 19.40
N ALA A 196 15.71 1.90 19.30
CA ALA A 196 16.55 3.03 19.66
C ALA A 196 16.96 3.91 18.46
N GLU A 197 16.48 3.60 17.25
CA GLU A 197 16.79 4.41 16.06
C GLU A 197 16.24 5.84 16.19
N PRO A 198 16.98 6.85 15.69
CA PRO A 198 16.55 8.24 15.70
C PRO A 198 15.37 8.51 14.76
N ASP A 199 15.23 7.72 13.69
CA ASP A 199 14.11 7.84 12.77
C ASP A 199 12.80 7.41 13.44
N GLU A 200 11.82 8.32 13.46
CA GLU A 200 10.55 8.10 14.16
C GLU A 200 9.75 6.95 13.56
N SER A 201 9.76 6.80 12.23
CA SER A 201 9.03 5.74 11.54
C SER A 201 9.60 4.37 11.87
N VAL A 202 10.94 4.22 11.83
CA VAL A 202 11.62 2.96 12.18
C VAL A 202 11.39 2.60 13.64
N ARG A 203 11.52 3.59 14.54
CA ARG A 203 11.28 3.40 15.97
C ARG A 203 9.83 3.00 16.26
N TRP A 204 8.87 3.64 15.60
CA TRP A 204 7.45 3.34 15.79
C TRP A 204 7.11 1.91 15.32
N GLU A 205 7.55 1.53 14.12
CA GLU A 205 7.27 0.20 13.57
C GLU A 205 7.99 -0.92 14.35
N SER A 206 9.22 -0.69 14.79
CA SER A 206 9.96 -1.67 15.63
C SER A 206 9.29 -1.88 16.98
N LEU A 207 8.85 -0.80 17.66
CA LEU A 207 8.09 -0.90 18.90
C LEU A 207 6.79 -1.68 18.71
N ARG A 208 6.06 -1.39 17.63
CA ARG A 208 4.82 -2.09 17.30
C ARG A 208 5.06 -3.58 17.08
N ALA A 209 6.09 -3.92 16.29
CA ALA A 209 6.45 -5.30 16.01
C ALA A 209 6.83 -6.07 17.29
N VAL A 210 7.66 -5.49 18.16
CA VAL A 210 8.00 -6.10 19.47
C VAL A 210 6.77 -6.30 20.34
N GLY A 211 5.82 -5.37 20.31
CA GLY A 211 4.51 -5.52 20.97
C GLY A 211 3.77 -6.80 20.57
N GLU A 212 3.80 -7.17 19.28
CA GLU A 212 3.19 -8.41 18.79
C GLU A 212 3.91 -9.66 19.36
N TRP A 213 5.24 -9.66 19.46
CA TRP A 213 5.96 -10.76 20.14
C TRP A 213 5.58 -10.90 21.61
N LEU A 214 5.43 -9.79 22.32
CA LEU A 214 5.14 -9.78 23.76
C LEU A 214 3.73 -10.26 24.06
N ARG A 215 2.74 -9.92 23.21
CA ARG A 215 1.35 -10.37 23.36
C ARG A 215 1.26 -11.88 23.57
N TYR A 216 1.97 -12.66 22.76
CA TYR A 216 1.95 -14.13 22.83
C TYR A 216 3.01 -14.71 23.77
N SER A 217 3.88 -13.90 24.37
CA SER A 217 4.93 -14.39 25.29
C SER A 217 4.36 -14.82 26.65
N PHE A 218 3.19 -14.30 27.03
CA PHE A 218 2.55 -14.60 28.32
C PHE A 218 1.42 -15.63 28.25
N GLU A 219 0.92 -15.96 27.05
CA GLU A 219 -0.16 -16.94 26.85
C GLU A 219 0.33 -18.40 26.82
N THR A 220 1.65 -18.64 26.81
CA THR A 220 2.23 -19.99 26.68
C THR A 220 2.55 -20.68 28.02
N LYS A 221 1.76 -20.42 29.08
CA LYS A 221 1.88 -21.14 30.36
C LYS A 221 0.72 -22.11 30.58
#